data_AF-A0A258TEE8-F1
#
_entry.id   AF-A0A258TEE8-F1
#
_cell.length_a   1.000
_cell.length_b   1.000
_cell.length_c   1.000
_cell.angle_alpha   90.00
_cell.angle_beta   90.00
_cell.angle_gamma   90.00
#
_symmetry.space_group_name_H-M   'P 1'
#
loop_
_entity.id
_entity.type
_entity.pdbx_description
1 polymer ?
#
loop_
_entity_poly.entity_id
_entity_poly.type
_entity_poly.pdbx_seq_one_letter_code
_entity_poly.pdbx_strand_id
1 'polypeptide(L)'
;MDYSVGLAQSQRVIKQRNALGIAALALAGLVVILFLVGATRDREIVLQPIARTPLTLSSSGVSEDYLELVTRDTALMTLNRSPENLDYWMKSILAIATPQSHGALKRDLMKIVTEQSGSSISQYFTIASMKVDPKALTSEVSGTLHTVVGSKAVTGEPKTFRFYWAYSGLSLQLKGFGMVTKDNADGASTGGDA
;
A
#
# COMPACT_ATOMS: atom_id res chain seq x y z
N MET A 1 71.24 -8.04 25.61
CA MET A 1 70.01 -7.95 26.44
C MET A 1 68.80 -8.03 25.48
N ASP A 2 68.79 -9.02 24.59
CA ASP A 2 67.94 -8.96 23.39
C ASP A 2 66.91 -10.11 23.32
N TYR A 3 67.09 -11.14 24.14
CA TYR A 3 66.20 -12.31 24.20
C TYR A 3 64.87 -12.02 24.92
N SER A 4 64.86 -11.10 25.90
CA SER A 4 63.65 -10.72 26.64
C SER A 4 62.71 -9.84 25.82
N VAL A 5 63.25 -9.04 24.89
CA VAL A 5 62.47 -8.14 24.03
C VAL A 5 61.71 -8.94 22.96
N GLY A 6 62.32 -9.99 22.40
CA GLY A 6 61.67 -10.88 21.41
C GLY A 6 60.53 -11.73 22.00
N LEU A 7 60.69 -12.23 23.23
CA LEU A 7 59.64 -13.00 23.92
C LEU A 7 58.42 -12.14 24.27
N ALA A 8 58.64 -10.90 24.72
CA ALA A 8 57.56 -9.96 25.03
C ALA A 8 56.78 -9.54 23.77
N GLN A 9 57.45 -9.38 22.62
CA GLN A 9 56.79 -9.10 21.34
C GLN A 9 55.99 -10.30 20.84
N SER A 10 56.55 -11.52 20.88
CA SER A 10 55.86 -12.75 20.48
C SER A 10 54.59 -13.01 21.31
N GLN A 11 54.65 -12.80 22.64
CA GLN A 11 53.48 -12.92 23.51
C GLN A 11 52.38 -11.89 23.21
N ARG A 12 52.73 -10.66 22.82
CA ARG A 12 51.75 -9.64 22.42
C ARG A 12 51.03 -10.04 21.12
N VAL A 13 51.77 -10.56 20.15
CA VAL A 13 51.19 -11.04 18.88
C VAL A 13 50.24 -12.23 19.11
N ILE A 14 50.60 -13.17 19.98
CA ILE A 14 49.72 -14.31 20.32
C ILE A 14 48.45 -13.85 21.04
N LYS A 15 48.56 -12.91 21.99
CA LYS A 15 47.38 -12.34 22.68
C LYS A 15 46.48 -11.56 21.72
N GLN A 16 47.05 -10.78 20.80
CA GLN A 16 46.29 -10.06 19.77
C GLN A 16 45.57 -11.02 18.81
N ARG A 17 46.23 -12.09 18.36
CA ARG A 17 45.62 -13.12 17.51
C ARG A 17 44.45 -13.82 18.21
N ASN A 18 44.63 -14.20 19.47
CA ASN A 18 43.57 -14.84 20.25
C ASN A 18 42.41 -13.88 20.51
N ALA A 19 42.69 -12.61 20.81
CA ALA A 19 41.65 -11.58 20.98
C ALA A 19 40.87 -11.35 19.68
N LEU A 20 41.54 -11.29 18.53
CA LEU A 20 40.89 -11.19 17.21
C LEU A 20 40.07 -12.43 16.89
N GLY A 21 40.55 -13.63 17.23
CA GLY A 21 39.80 -14.88 17.07
C GLY A 21 38.51 -14.90 17.89
N ILE A 22 38.58 -14.46 19.16
CA ILE A 22 37.40 -14.35 20.04
C ILE A 22 36.42 -13.30 19.50
N ALA A 23 36.92 -12.13 19.07
CA ALA A 23 36.07 -11.08 18.50
C ALA A 23 35.37 -11.55 17.21
N ALA A 24 36.08 -12.28 16.34
CA ALA A 24 35.51 -12.85 15.13
C ALA A 24 34.43 -13.89 15.43
N LEU A 25 34.63 -14.77 16.41
CA LEU A 25 33.62 -15.73 16.86
C LEU A 25 32.39 -15.04 17.46
N ALA A 26 32.59 -13.99 18.25
CA ALA A 26 31.51 -13.21 18.82
C ALA A 26 30.67 -12.52 17.72
N LEU A 27 31.33 -11.92 16.72
CA LEU A 27 30.66 -11.32 15.56
C LEU A 27 29.92 -12.36 14.71
N ALA A 28 30.53 -13.53 14.46
CA ALA A 28 29.88 -14.62 13.73
C ALA A 28 28.63 -15.12 14.47
N GLY A 29 28.71 -15.28 15.80
CA GLY A 29 27.56 -15.63 16.64
C GLY A 29 26.45 -14.57 16.57
N LEU A 30 26.82 -13.29 16.62
CA LEU A 30 25.87 -12.18 16.47
C LEU A 30 25.14 -12.22 15.12
N VAL A 31 25.87 -12.46 14.01
CA VAL A 31 25.29 -12.56 12.67
C VAL A 31 24.30 -13.72 12.59
N VAL A 32 24.64 -14.89 13.16
CA VAL A 32 23.74 -16.06 13.19
C VAL A 32 22.47 -15.75 13.99
N ILE A 33 22.59 -15.07 15.14
CA ILE A 33 21.44 -14.66 15.95
C ILE A 33 20.56 -13.67 15.18
N LEU A 34 21.15 -12.65 14.54
CA LEU A 34 20.41 -11.69 13.73
C LEU A 34 19.69 -12.37 12.55
N PHE A 35 20.33 -13.35 11.91
CA PHE A 35 19.72 -14.13 10.84
C PHE A 35 18.55 -14.97 11.34
N LEU A 36 18.69 -15.66 12.47
CA LEU A 36 17.61 -16.42 13.11
C LEU A 36 16.42 -15.51 13.47
N VAL A 37 16.68 -14.36 14.12
CA VAL A 37 15.64 -13.39 14.47
C VAL A 37 14.96 -12.81 13.23
N GLY A 38 15.72 -12.56 12.15
CA GLY A 38 15.16 -12.13 10.87
C GLY A 38 14.31 -13.20 10.20
N ALA A 39 14.70 -14.47 10.30
CA ALA A 39 14.00 -15.60 9.70
C ALA A 39 12.73 -15.98 10.47
N THR A 40 12.70 -15.81 11.79
CA THR A 40 11.54 -16.09 12.64
C THR A 40 10.61 -14.88 12.80
N ARG A 41 10.80 -13.81 12.04
CA ARG A 41 9.96 -12.61 12.19
C ARG A 41 8.53 -12.97 11.84
N ASP A 42 7.68 -12.97 12.86
CA ASP A 42 6.30 -13.43 12.77
C ASP A 42 5.54 -12.65 11.71
N ARG A 43 4.92 -13.39 10.78
CA ARG A 43 3.90 -12.83 9.90
C ARG A 43 2.71 -12.51 10.79
N GLU A 44 2.46 -11.22 11.03
CA GLU A 44 1.30 -10.80 11.82
C GLU A 44 0.03 -11.09 11.00
N ILE A 45 -0.70 -12.13 11.41
CA ILE A 45 -1.98 -12.51 10.80
C ILE A 45 -3.08 -11.80 11.58
N VAL A 46 -3.54 -10.67 11.04
CA VAL A 46 -4.72 -9.99 11.58
C VAL A 46 -5.96 -10.76 11.13
N LEU A 47 -6.57 -11.49 12.07
CA LEU A 47 -7.82 -12.22 11.82
C LEU A 47 -8.97 -11.23 11.72
N GLN A 48 -9.46 -11.02 10.49
CA GLN A 48 -10.75 -10.36 10.29
C GLN A 48 -11.87 -11.38 10.53
N PRO A 49 -12.84 -11.10 11.43
CA PRO A 49 -13.86 -12.08 11.82
C PRO A 49 -14.70 -12.68 10.68
N ILE A 50 -14.75 -12.00 9.53
CA ILE A 50 -15.54 -12.39 8.35
C ILE A 50 -14.69 -12.70 7.11
N ALA A 51 -13.37 -12.74 7.23
CA ALA A 51 -12.51 -13.09 6.11
C ALA A 51 -12.57 -14.61 5.84
N ARG A 52 -12.74 -14.97 4.57
CA ARG A 52 -12.79 -16.37 4.12
C ARG A 52 -11.40 -17.03 4.10
N THR A 53 -10.36 -16.21 4.00
CA THR A 53 -8.95 -16.61 3.88
C THR A 53 -8.10 -15.77 4.85
N PRO A 54 -7.03 -16.32 5.46
CA PRO A 54 -6.07 -15.52 6.20
C PRO A 54 -5.46 -14.42 5.34
N LEU A 55 -5.51 -13.18 5.82
CA LEU A 55 -4.89 -12.04 5.16
C LEU A 55 -3.43 -11.95 5.61
N THR A 56 -2.48 -11.99 4.67
CA THR A 56 -1.05 -11.91 4.98
C THR A 56 -0.45 -10.63 4.43
N LEU A 57 0.18 -9.86 5.31
CA LEU A 57 1.03 -8.74 4.94
C LEU A 57 2.49 -9.18 5.03
N SER A 58 3.28 -8.85 4.01
CA SER A 58 4.71 -9.16 3.99
C SER A 58 5.48 -7.93 3.56
N SER A 59 6.72 -7.77 4.03
CA SER A 59 7.60 -6.71 3.51
C SER A 59 7.86 -6.82 2.00
N SER A 60 7.72 -8.02 1.42
CA SER A 60 7.86 -8.29 -0.01
C SER A 60 6.66 -7.89 -0.86
N GLY A 61 5.51 -7.62 -0.25
CA GLY A 61 4.31 -7.25 -1.00
C GLY A 61 3.00 -7.65 -0.34
N VAL A 62 1.94 -7.35 -1.07
CA VAL A 62 0.54 -7.48 -0.66
C VAL A 62 -0.06 -8.74 -1.29
N SER A 63 -0.83 -9.51 -0.51
CA SER A 63 -1.59 -10.64 -1.06
C SER A 63 -2.80 -10.15 -1.88
N GLU A 64 -3.19 -10.92 -2.89
CA GLU A 64 -4.36 -10.65 -3.74
C GLU A 64 -5.63 -10.37 -2.93
N ASP A 65 -5.98 -11.28 -2.02
CA ASP A 65 -7.17 -11.18 -1.14
C ASP A 65 -7.18 -9.89 -0.31
N TYR A 66 -6.02 -9.45 0.17
CA TYR A 66 -5.90 -8.20 0.93
C TYR A 66 -6.10 -6.98 0.03
N LEU A 67 -5.50 -6.99 -1.16
CA LEU A 67 -5.67 -5.89 -2.11
C LEU A 67 -7.13 -5.80 -2.58
N GLU A 68 -7.79 -6.93 -2.82
CA GLU A 68 -9.21 -6.98 -3.17
C GLU A 68 -10.08 -6.44 -2.04
N LEU A 69 -9.83 -6.86 -0.81
CA LEU A 69 -10.54 -6.39 0.37
C LEU A 69 -10.44 -4.87 0.53
N VAL A 70 -9.22 -4.34 0.53
CA VAL A 70 -8.96 -2.89 0.69
C VAL A 70 -9.54 -2.11 -0.49
N THR A 71 -9.44 -2.65 -1.71
CA THR A 71 -10.04 -2.04 -2.90
C THR A 71 -11.55 -1.98 -2.77
N ARG A 72 -12.22 -3.04 -2.28
CA ARG A 72 -13.67 -3.06 -2.10
C ARG A 72 -14.13 -1.97 -1.15
N ASP A 73 -13.50 -1.89 0.01
CA ASP A 73 -13.80 -0.88 1.01
C ASP A 73 -13.56 0.54 0.46
N THR A 74 -12.40 0.76 -0.15
CA THR A 74 -12.03 2.06 -0.72
C THR A 74 -12.92 2.46 -1.89
N ALA A 75 -13.35 1.53 -2.74
CA ALA A 75 -14.25 1.81 -3.85
C ALA A 75 -15.64 2.23 -3.35
N LEU A 76 -16.17 1.55 -2.33
CA LEU A 76 -17.43 1.95 -1.71
C LEU A 76 -17.28 3.31 -1.01
N MET A 77 -16.15 3.59 -0.36
CA MET A 77 -15.92 4.88 0.26
C MET A 77 -15.77 6.01 -0.77
N THR A 78 -15.04 5.79 -1.86
CA THR A 78 -14.71 6.84 -2.84
C THR A 78 -15.83 7.12 -3.84
N LEU A 79 -16.61 6.09 -4.22
CA LEU A 79 -17.61 6.19 -5.29
C LEU A 79 -19.04 6.45 -4.78
N ASN A 80 -19.26 6.48 -3.46
CA ASN A 80 -20.53 6.82 -2.84
C ASN A 80 -20.45 8.19 -2.17
N ARG A 81 -21.25 9.16 -2.62
CA ARG A 81 -21.25 10.52 -2.10
C ARG A 81 -22.61 11.20 -2.23
N SER A 82 -22.92 12.08 -1.29
CA SER A 82 -24.10 12.94 -1.28
C SER A 82 -23.71 14.30 -0.70
N PRO A 83 -24.48 15.37 -0.95
CA PRO A 83 -24.19 16.70 -0.43
C PRO A 83 -24.03 16.73 1.09
N GLU A 84 -24.72 15.83 1.80
CA GLU A 84 -24.70 15.68 3.25
C GLU A 84 -23.38 15.08 3.78
N ASN A 85 -22.66 14.28 2.99
CA ASN A 85 -21.48 13.54 3.46
C ASN A 85 -20.14 13.98 2.82
N LEU A 86 -20.14 15.02 1.97
CA LEU A 86 -18.96 15.44 1.20
C LEU A 86 -17.72 15.76 2.07
N ASP A 87 -17.91 16.40 3.23
CA ASP A 87 -16.79 16.71 4.14
C ASP A 87 -16.15 15.43 4.70
N TYR A 88 -16.98 14.50 5.16
CA TYR A 88 -16.52 13.21 5.66
C TYR A 88 -15.87 12.38 4.55
N TRP A 89 -16.48 12.36 3.36
CA TRP A 89 -15.97 11.69 2.17
C TRP A 89 -14.55 12.17 1.83
N MET A 90 -14.35 13.49 1.72
CA MET A 90 -13.03 14.05 1.41
C MET A 90 -11.99 13.70 2.48
N LYS A 91 -12.33 13.87 3.75
CA LYS A 91 -11.42 13.55 4.87
C LYS A 91 -11.03 12.08 4.90
N SER A 92 -11.98 11.18 4.64
CA SER A 92 -11.75 9.74 4.66
C SER A 92 -10.84 9.28 3.53
N ILE A 93 -10.99 9.86 2.32
CA ILE A 93 -10.08 9.58 1.19
C ILE A 93 -8.66 10.10 1.47
N LEU A 94 -8.54 11.31 2.04
CA LEU A 94 -7.24 11.89 2.35
C LEU A 94 -6.50 11.13 3.47
N ALA A 95 -7.23 10.53 4.42
CA ALA A 95 -6.65 9.74 5.50
C ALA A 95 -5.91 8.49 5.00
N ILE A 96 -6.32 7.92 3.87
CA ILE A 96 -5.68 6.75 3.26
C ILE A 96 -4.70 7.11 2.14
N ALA A 97 -4.53 8.40 1.82
CA ALA A 97 -3.72 8.85 0.70
C ALA A 97 -2.22 8.82 1.00
N THR A 98 -1.40 8.62 -0.03
CA THR A 98 0.06 8.74 0.12
C THR A 98 0.46 10.18 0.43
N PRO A 99 1.49 10.43 1.26
CA PRO A 99 1.98 11.78 1.53
C PRO A 99 2.37 12.55 0.25
N GLN A 100 2.88 11.85 -0.75
CA GLN A 100 3.32 12.42 -2.02
C GLN A 100 2.15 12.86 -2.90
N SER A 101 1.05 12.10 -2.94
CA SER A 101 -0.14 12.43 -3.74
C SER A 101 -1.16 13.28 -3.00
N HIS A 102 -1.05 13.40 -1.68
CA HIS A 102 -2.03 14.07 -0.82
C HIS A 102 -2.40 15.48 -1.30
N GLY A 103 -1.41 16.28 -1.71
CA GLY A 103 -1.64 17.64 -2.21
C GLY A 103 -2.41 17.69 -3.53
N ALA A 104 -2.09 16.80 -4.48
CA ALA A 104 -2.79 16.72 -5.76
C ALA A 104 -4.21 16.18 -5.58
N LEU A 105 -4.34 15.08 -4.83
CA LEU A 105 -5.62 14.45 -4.54
C LEU A 105 -6.56 15.42 -3.81
N LYS A 106 -6.06 16.17 -2.81
CA LYS A 106 -6.86 17.19 -2.13
C LYS A 106 -7.43 18.23 -3.09
N ARG A 107 -6.66 18.71 -4.06
CA ARG A 107 -7.16 19.68 -5.05
C ARG A 107 -8.30 19.10 -5.89
N ASP A 108 -8.13 17.87 -6.38
CA ASP A 108 -9.12 17.20 -7.21
C ASP A 108 -10.41 16.92 -6.43
N LEU A 109 -10.29 16.47 -5.19
CA LEU A 109 -11.44 16.24 -4.30
C LEU A 109 -12.14 17.56 -3.94
N MET A 110 -11.40 18.63 -3.63
CA MET A 110 -11.99 19.94 -3.33
C MET A 110 -12.80 20.49 -4.50
N LYS A 111 -12.34 20.29 -5.75
CA LYS A 111 -13.12 20.67 -6.93
C LYS A 111 -14.49 19.99 -6.94
N ILE A 112 -14.51 18.68 -6.67
CA ILE A 112 -15.76 17.90 -6.58
C ILE A 112 -16.64 18.42 -5.46
N VAL A 113 -16.07 18.70 -4.28
CA VAL A 113 -16.83 19.25 -3.14
C VAL A 113 -17.45 20.59 -3.51
N THR A 114 -16.69 21.51 -4.11
CA THR A 114 -17.21 22.83 -4.52
C THR A 114 -18.34 22.70 -5.55
N GLU A 115 -18.22 21.77 -6.50
CA GLU A 115 -19.25 21.52 -7.51
C GLU A 115 -20.52 20.88 -6.93
N GLN A 116 -20.39 20.01 -5.91
CA GLN A 116 -21.51 19.21 -5.40
C GLN A 116 -22.18 19.76 -4.14
N SER A 117 -21.50 20.57 -3.32
CA SER A 117 -22.05 21.11 -2.06
C SER A 117 -23.29 21.99 -2.25
N GLY A 118 -23.48 22.59 -3.42
CA GLY A 118 -24.69 23.37 -3.77
C GLY A 118 -25.72 22.59 -4.61
N SER A 119 -25.42 21.33 -4.94
CA SER A 119 -26.26 20.50 -5.79
C SER A 119 -27.15 19.57 -4.95
N SER A 120 -28.24 19.08 -5.53
CA SER A 120 -29.05 17.99 -4.97
C SER A 120 -28.70 16.64 -5.62
N ILE A 121 -27.43 16.48 -6.01
CA ILE A 121 -26.93 15.29 -6.70
C ILE A 121 -26.29 14.34 -5.69
N SER A 122 -26.83 13.14 -5.59
CA SER A 122 -26.25 12.02 -4.83
C SER A 122 -25.82 10.93 -5.80
N GLN A 123 -24.71 10.26 -5.51
CA GLN A 123 -24.17 9.20 -6.34
C GLN A 123 -23.87 7.97 -5.49
N TYR A 124 -24.20 6.80 -6.02
CA TYR A 124 -23.80 5.54 -5.42
C TYR A 124 -23.38 4.53 -6.49
N PHE A 125 -22.48 3.63 -6.13
CA PHE A 125 -21.88 2.68 -7.03
C PHE A 125 -22.20 1.25 -6.61
N THR A 126 -22.74 0.47 -7.55
CA THR A 126 -22.99 -0.97 -7.37
C THR A 126 -21.89 -1.77 -8.05
N ILE A 127 -21.03 -2.40 -7.25
CA ILE A 127 -19.92 -3.23 -7.75
C ILE A 127 -20.47 -4.48 -8.43
N ALA A 128 -20.01 -4.75 -9.65
CA ALA A 128 -20.32 -5.97 -10.40
C ALA A 128 -19.14 -6.95 -10.45
N SER A 129 -17.92 -6.43 -10.59
CA SER A 129 -16.70 -7.24 -10.57
C SER A 129 -15.48 -6.42 -10.19
N MET A 130 -14.41 -7.11 -9.80
CA MET A 130 -13.13 -6.52 -9.44
C MET A 130 -11.99 -7.33 -10.06
N LYS A 131 -10.93 -6.63 -10.45
CA LYS A 131 -9.64 -7.22 -10.83
C LYS A 131 -8.55 -6.53 -10.03
N VAL A 132 -7.63 -7.29 -9.47
CA VAL A 132 -6.52 -6.76 -8.68
C VAL A 132 -5.20 -7.25 -9.24
N ASP A 133 -4.19 -6.40 -9.23
CA ASP A 133 -2.82 -6.75 -9.58
C ASP A 133 -1.88 -6.32 -8.44
N PRO A 134 -1.51 -7.25 -7.56
CA PRO A 134 -0.59 -6.97 -6.46
C PRO A 134 0.83 -6.61 -6.91
N LYS A 135 1.25 -7.01 -8.11
CA LYS A 135 2.57 -6.69 -8.66
C LYS A 135 2.63 -5.26 -9.17
N ALA A 136 1.60 -4.85 -9.92
CA ALA A 136 1.47 -3.48 -10.41
C ALA A 136 0.97 -2.50 -9.31
N LEU A 137 0.50 -3.02 -8.17
CA LEU A 137 -0.18 -2.25 -7.12
C LEU A 137 -1.34 -1.43 -7.70
N THR A 138 -2.15 -2.10 -8.54
CA THR A 138 -3.33 -1.50 -9.16
C THR A 138 -4.54 -2.38 -8.96
N SER A 139 -5.72 -1.78 -8.94
CA SER A 139 -6.97 -2.51 -8.95
C SER A 139 -8.03 -1.82 -9.77
N GLU A 140 -8.89 -2.60 -10.40
CA GLU A 140 -10.00 -2.15 -11.22
C GLU A 140 -11.32 -2.65 -10.67
N VAL A 141 -12.28 -1.75 -10.55
CA VAL A 141 -13.63 -2.05 -10.07
C VAL A 141 -14.61 -1.67 -11.16
N SER A 142 -15.35 -2.65 -11.65
CA SER A 142 -16.38 -2.48 -12.67
C SER A 142 -17.77 -2.61 -12.05
N GLY A 143 -18.71 -1.78 -12.49
CA GLY A 143 -20.04 -1.76 -11.92
C GLY A 143 -20.91 -0.67 -12.56
N THR A 144 -21.98 -0.30 -11.86
CA THR A 144 -22.92 0.73 -12.31
C THR A 144 -22.88 1.92 -11.36
N LEU A 145 -22.62 3.10 -11.91
CA LEU A 145 -22.74 4.36 -11.18
C LEU A 145 -24.16 4.88 -11.33
N HIS A 146 -24.85 4.99 -10.20
CA HIS A 146 -26.18 5.56 -10.12
C HIS A 146 -26.08 7.01 -9.66
N THR A 147 -26.72 7.91 -10.39
CA THR A 147 -26.80 9.33 -10.05
C THR A 147 -28.25 9.68 -9.76
N VAL A 148 -28.52 10.15 -8.55
CA VAL A 148 -29.82 10.61 -8.08
C VAL A 148 -29.83 12.13 -8.07
N VAL A 149 -30.77 12.76 -8.76
CA VAL A 149 -30.95 14.23 -8.76
C VAL A 149 -32.28 14.57 -8.09
N GLY A 150 -32.20 15.21 -6.91
CA GLY A 150 -33.36 15.56 -6.10
C GLY A 150 -34.24 14.34 -5.79
N SER A 151 -35.50 14.38 -6.21
CA SER A 151 -36.50 13.37 -5.89
C SER A 151 -36.91 12.45 -7.03
N LYS A 152 -36.32 12.56 -8.25
CA LYS A 152 -36.95 11.95 -9.44
C LYS A 152 -36.04 11.23 -10.45
N ALA A 153 -34.78 11.60 -10.63
CA ALA A 153 -33.97 11.00 -11.69
C ALA A 153 -32.87 10.12 -11.11
N VAL A 154 -32.95 8.80 -11.37
CA VAL A 154 -31.85 7.86 -11.14
C VAL A 154 -31.33 7.41 -12.50
N THR A 155 -30.15 7.86 -12.89
CA THR A 155 -29.47 7.37 -14.10
C THR A 155 -28.39 6.37 -13.71
N GLY A 156 -28.37 5.21 -14.37
CA GLY A 156 -27.38 4.16 -14.15
C GLY A 156 -26.45 4.04 -15.35
N GLU A 157 -25.15 4.23 -15.15
CA GLU A 157 -24.14 4.12 -16.20
C GLU A 157 -23.08 3.05 -15.84
N PRO A 158 -22.80 2.09 -16.73
CA PRO A 158 -21.72 1.13 -16.50
C PRO A 158 -20.37 1.83 -16.56
N LYS A 159 -19.58 1.72 -15.48
CA LYS A 159 -18.29 2.39 -15.33
C LYS A 159 -17.26 1.47 -14.70
N THR A 160 -16.01 1.67 -15.11
CA THR A 160 -14.85 1.01 -14.55
C THR A 160 -13.94 2.06 -13.94
N PHE A 161 -13.55 1.86 -12.69
CA PHE A 161 -12.62 2.73 -11.97
C PHE A 161 -11.34 1.97 -11.67
N ARG A 162 -10.20 2.62 -11.91
CA ARG A 162 -8.88 2.10 -11.55
C ARG A 162 -8.35 2.86 -10.34
N PHE A 163 -7.79 2.12 -9.39
CA PHE A 163 -7.14 2.59 -8.19
C PHE A 163 -5.65 2.28 -8.28
N TYR A 164 -4.83 3.25 -7.88
CA TYR A 164 -3.39 3.15 -7.83
C TYR A 164 -2.95 3.16 -6.38
N TRP A 165 -2.12 2.19 -6.02
CA TRP A 165 -1.66 1.99 -4.66
C TRP A 165 -0.16 2.21 -4.53
N ALA A 166 0.27 2.54 -3.33
CA ALA A 166 1.67 2.49 -2.92
C ALA A 166 1.77 1.63 -1.66
N TYR A 167 2.76 0.76 -1.63
CA TYR A 167 3.01 -0.11 -0.48
C TYR A 167 4.37 0.23 0.12
N SER A 168 4.37 0.67 1.38
CA SER A 168 5.59 1.04 2.09
C SER A 168 5.44 0.77 3.57
N GLY A 169 6.46 0.16 4.18
CA GLY A 169 6.50 -0.04 5.63
C GLY A 169 5.29 -0.78 6.20
N LEU A 170 4.79 -1.79 5.47
CA LEU A 170 3.58 -2.57 5.76
C LEU A 170 2.23 -1.84 5.56
N SER A 171 2.24 -0.55 5.20
CA SER A 171 1.04 0.21 4.92
C SER A 171 0.74 0.24 3.42
N LEU A 172 -0.50 -0.06 3.05
CA LEU A 172 -1.04 0.16 1.72
C LEU A 172 -1.77 1.52 1.70
N GLN A 173 -1.34 2.39 0.79
CA GLN A 173 -1.84 3.77 0.69
C GLN A 173 -2.35 4.05 -0.71
N LEU A 174 -3.38 4.89 -0.81
CA LEU A 174 -3.98 5.32 -2.06
C LEU A 174 -3.13 6.42 -2.71
N LYS A 175 -2.58 6.12 -3.89
CA LYS A 175 -1.91 7.14 -4.72
C LYS A 175 -2.95 7.99 -5.44
N GLY A 176 -4.00 7.38 -5.95
CA GLY A 176 -5.10 8.06 -6.64
C GLY A 176 -6.05 7.06 -7.29
N PHE A 177 -7.14 7.57 -7.87
CA PHE A 177 -8.13 6.76 -8.57
C PHE A 177 -8.77 7.56 -9.70
N GLY A 178 -9.32 6.87 -10.69
CA GLY A 178 -9.95 7.51 -11.84
C GLY A 178 -10.76 6.53 -12.69
N MET A 179 -11.59 7.07 -13.57
CA MET A 179 -12.37 6.26 -14.52
C MET A 179 -11.45 5.74 -15.64
N VAL A 180 -11.57 4.46 -15.96
CA VAL A 180 -10.90 3.86 -17.12
C VAL A 180 -11.74 4.19 -18.35
N THR A 181 -11.24 5.11 -19.17
CA THR A 181 -11.75 5.33 -20.54
C THR A 181 -11.05 4.37 -21.50
N LYS A 182 -11.68 4.05 -22.63
CA LYS A 182 -11.10 3.16 -23.66
C LYS A 182 -9.69 3.59 -24.07
N ASP A 183 -9.42 4.89 -24.10
CA ASP A 183 -8.11 5.46 -24.45
C ASP A 183 -7.01 5.20 -23.39
N ASN A 184 -7.38 4.93 -22.13
CA ASN A 184 -6.44 4.67 -21.03
C ASN A 184 -6.13 3.17 -20.81
N ALA A 185 -6.79 2.28 -21.56
CA ALA A 185 -6.54 0.84 -21.47
C ALA A 185 -5.22 0.44 -22.16
N ASP A 186 -4.81 1.17 -23.20
CA ASP A 186 -3.68 0.81 -24.06
C ASP A 186 -2.33 1.41 -23.59
N GLY A 187 -2.37 2.45 -22.74
CA GLY A 187 -1.18 3.17 -22.28
C GLY A 187 -0.31 2.46 -21.23
N ALA A 188 -0.69 1.26 -20.78
CA ALA A 188 0.11 0.45 -19.85
C ALA A 188 0.98 -0.61 -20.54
N SER A 189 0.94 -0.71 -21.88
CA SER A 189 1.63 -1.76 -22.65
C SER A 189 2.87 -1.31 -23.44
N THR A 190 3.20 -0.02 -23.45
CA THR A 190 4.37 0.52 -24.18
C THR A 190 5.24 1.34 -23.24
N GLY A 191 6.12 0.65 -22.52
CA GLY A 191 7.12 1.24 -21.62
C GLY A 191 8.30 0.29 -21.44
N GLY A 192 8.79 -0.26 -22.55
CA GLY A 192 9.95 -1.14 -22.61
C GLY A 192 10.42 -1.19 -24.04
N ASP A 193 11.17 -0.16 -24.44
CA ASP A 193 12.23 -0.18 -25.45
C ASP A 193 12.67 1.27 -25.72
N ALA A 194 13.69 1.69 -24.97
CA ALA A 194 14.68 2.70 -25.33
C ALA A 194 15.90 2.56 -24.41
#